data_AF-F7LQH2-F1
#
_entry.id   AF-F7LQH2-F1
#
_cell.length_a   1.000
_cell.length_b   1.000
_cell.length_c   1.000
_cell.angle_alpha   90.00
_cell.angle_beta   90.00
_cell.angle_gamma   90.00
#
_symmetry.space_group_name_H-M   'P 1'
#
loop_
_entity.id
_entity.type
_entity.pdbx_description
1 polymer ?
#
loop_
_entity_poly.entity_id
_entity_poly.type
_entity_poly.pdbx_seq_one_letter_code
_entity_poly.pdbx_strand_id
1 'polypeptide(L)'
;MKRKFLLFAFLLASTLRGHAQDATSALNKIMSGFAVPLFIALTLFAVVLGLSQQWDNIIDKENRGTRRDGLFAIAWYVGYALLAGIVITGVKAAVSGIDLSI
;
A
#
# COMPACT_ATOMS: atom_id res chain seq x y z
N MET A 1 18.41 -45.37 17.53
CA MET A 1 17.41 -44.69 16.65
C MET A 1 17.27 -43.19 16.92
N LYS A 2 17.36 -42.72 18.18
CA LYS A 2 17.17 -41.31 18.58
C LYS A 2 18.10 -40.29 17.89
N ARG A 3 19.36 -40.65 17.61
CA ARG A 3 20.35 -39.79 16.94
C ARG A 3 19.99 -39.46 15.47
N LYS A 4 19.41 -40.41 14.75
CA LYS A 4 19.00 -40.23 13.34
C LYS A 4 17.76 -39.34 13.23
N PHE A 5 16.84 -39.44 14.19
CA PHE A 5 15.66 -38.58 14.29
C PHE A 5 16.02 -37.13 14.60
N LEU A 6 16.97 -36.89 15.52
CA LEU A 6 17.46 -35.55 15.83
C LEU A 6 18.17 -34.89 14.63
N LEU A 7 18.94 -35.66 13.85
CA LEU A 7 19.58 -35.15 12.64
C LEU A 7 18.54 -34.82 11.56
N PHE A 8 17.52 -35.65 11.37
CA PHE A 8 16.41 -35.35 10.46
C PHE A 8 15.61 -34.11 10.89
N ALA A 9 15.31 -33.97 12.19
CA ALA A 9 14.64 -32.80 12.72
C ALA A 9 15.49 -31.52 12.58
N PHE A 10 16.80 -31.62 12.77
CA PHE A 10 17.73 -30.52 12.55
C PHE A 10 17.84 -30.14 11.07
N LEU A 11 17.87 -31.13 10.17
CA LEU A 11 17.89 -30.91 8.73
C LEU A 11 16.59 -30.27 8.23
N LEU A 12 15.44 -30.74 8.72
CA LEU A 12 14.13 -30.16 8.45
C LEU A 12 13.99 -28.74 9.03
N ALA A 13 14.52 -28.48 10.23
CA ALA A 13 14.55 -27.15 10.82
C ALA A 13 15.49 -26.20 10.05
N SER A 14 16.60 -26.73 9.51
CA SER A 14 17.55 -25.95 8.69
C SER A 14 16.98 -25.59 7.31
N THR A 15 16.19 -26.46 6.69
CA THR A 15 15.49 -26.17 5.43
C THR A 15 14.29 -25.25 5.63
N LEU A 16 13.59 -25.35 6.77
CA LEU A 16 12.52 -24.41 7.15
C LEU A 16 13.05 -22.99 7.38
N ARG A 17 14.24 -22.84 8.00
CA ARG A 17 14.89 -21.53 8.15
C ARG A 17 15.31 -20.94 6.81
N GLY A 18 15.85 -21.76 5.90
CA GLY A 18 16.16 -21.34 4.53
C GLY A 18 14.92 -20.87 3.75
N HIS A 19 13.83 -21.65 3.77
CA HIS A 19 12.58 -21.26 3.11
C HIS A 19 11.88 -20.06 3.76
N ALA A 20 11.99 -19.88 5.07
CA ALA A 20 11.47 -18.69 5.74
C ALA A 20 12.26 -17.44 5.31
N GLN A 21 13.60 -17.52 5.25
CA GLN A 21 14.44 -16.43 4.76
C GLN A 21 14.16 -16.11 3.28
N ASP A 22 14.00 -17.13 2.44
CA ASP A 22 13.66 -16.97 1.02
C ASP A 22 12.25 -16.37 0.84
N ALA A 23 11.27 -16.80 1.63
CA ALA A 23 9.92 -16.24 1.61
C ALA A 23 9.89 -14.79 2.10
N THR A 24 10.62 -14.44 3.17
CA THR A 24 10.75 -13.04 3.61
C THR A 24 11.52 -12.18 2.62
N SER A 25 12.57 -12.71 1.98
CA SER A 25 13.31 -12.00 0.93
C SER A 25 12.47 -11.80 -0.33
N ALA A 26 11.72 -12.81 -0.76
CA ALA A 26 10.78 -12.72 -1.87
C ALA A 26 9.65 -11.73 -1.57
N LEU A 27 9.10 -11.76 -0.36
CA LEU A 27 8.11 -10.79 0.11
C LEU A 27 8.67 -9.38 0.18
N ASN A 28 9.91 -9.16 0.63
CA ASN A 28 10.54 -7.84 0.59
C ASN A 28 10.79 -7.35 -0.84
N LYS A 29 11.11 -8.25 -1.77
CA LYS A 29 11.30 -7.92 -3.18
C LYS A 29 9.97 -7.55 -3.86
N ILE A 30 8.91 -8.27 -3.52
CA ILE A 30 7.53 -7.96 -3.95
C ILE A 30 7.07 -6.67 -3.31
N MET A 31 7.27 -6.48 -2.00
CA MET A 31 6.81 -5.30 -1.28
C MET A 31 7.55 -4.05 -1.73
N SER A 32 8.87 -4.09 -1.94
CA SER A 32 9.60 -2.95 -2.52
C SER A 32 9.22 -2.67 -3.98
N GLY A 33 8.93 -3.71 -4.77
CA GLY A 33 8.52 -3.57 -6.17
C GLY A 33 7.05 -3.13 -6.36
N PHE A 34 6.15 -3.55 -5.48
CA PHE A 34 4.70 -3.36 -5.61
C PHE A 34 4.12 -2.34 -4.62
N ALA A 35 4.85 -1.87 -3.60
CA ALA A 35 4.31 -0.88 -2.65
C ALA A 35 3.83 0.40 -3.34
N VAL A 36 4.60 0.96 -4.27
CA VAL A 36 4.22 2.18 -4.99
C VAL A 36 3.03 1.94 -5.92
N PRO A 37 3.01 0.91 -6.80
CA PRO A 37 1.84 0.60 -7.62
C PRO A 37 0.58 0.34 -6.79
N LEU A 38 0.69 -0.42 -5.69
CA LEU A 38 -0.44 -0.75 -4.82
C LEU A 38 -0.97 0.50 -4.13
N PHE A 39 -0.09 1.37 -3.64
CA PHE A 39 -0.49 2.64 -3.05
C PHE A 39 -1.25 3.53 -4.02
N ILE A 40 -0.79 3.63 -5.27
CA ILE A 40 -1.48 4.39 -6.31
C ILE A 40 -2.86 3.78 -6.56
N ALA A 41 -2.96 2.46 -6.69
CA ALA A 41 -4.22 1.77 -6.90
C ALA A 41 -5.22 2.03 -5.75
N LEU A 42 -4.77 1.94 -4.49
CA LEU A 42 -5.61 2.20 -3.32
C LEU A 42 -6.04 3.67 -3.23
N THR A 43 -5.15 4.61 -3.56
CA THR A 43 -5.46 6.04 -3.56
C THR A 43 -6.50 6.37 -4.62
N LEU A 44 -6.35 5.86 -5.84
CA LEU A 44 -7.33 6.03 -6.91
C LEU A 44 -8.68 5.42 -6.53
N PHE A 45 -8.68 4.22 -5.95
CA PHE A 45 -9.89 3.57 -5.48
C PHE A 45 -10.61 4.40 -4.40
N ALA A 46 -9.87 4.93 -3.42
CA ALA A 46 -10.41 5.80 -2.38
C ALA A 46 -11.02 7.09 -2.94
N VAL A 47 -10.37 7.72 -3.92
CA VAL A 47 -10.90 8.91 -4.59
C VAL A 47 -12.21 8.60 -5.33
N VAL A 48 -12.27 7.50 -6.08
CA VAL A 48 -13.48 7.09 -6.79
C VAL A 48 -14.64 6.83 -5.83
N LEU A 49 -14.39 6.18 -4.68
CA LEU A 49 -15.40 5.98 -3.65
C LEU A 49 -15.84 7.29 -2.99
N GLY A 50 -14.93 8.22 -2.72
CA GLY A 50 -15.29 9.55 -2.18
C GLY A 50 -16.16 10.34 -3.16
N LEU A 51 -15.85 10.29 -4.45
CA LEU A 51 -16.64 10.93 -5.50
C LEU A 51 -18.03 10.31 -5.64
N SER A 52 -18.16 8.98 -5.52
CA SER A 52 -19.47 8.32 -5.63
C SER A 52 -20.38 8.65 -4.45
N GLN A 53 -19.83 8.76 -3.24
CA GLN A 53 -20.59 9.20 -2.05
C GLN A 53 -21.09 10.63 -2.19
N GLN A 54 -20.31 11.51 -2.83
CA GLN A 54 -20.65 12.92 -2.99
C GLN A 54 -21.47 13.24 -4.25
N TRP A 55 -21.74 12.24 -5.08
CA TRP A 55 -22.39 12.39 -6.39
C TRP A 55 -23.77 13.05 -6.31
N ASP A 56 -24.57 12.65 -5.32
CA ASP A 56 -25.91 13.23 -5.10
C ASP A 56 -25.84 14.72 -4.71
N ASN A 57 -24.80 15.11 -3.95
CA ASN A 57 -24.56 16.50 -3.55
C ASN A 57 -24.06 17.36 -4.73
N ILE A 58 -23.24 16.79 -5.62
CA ILE A 58 -22.71 17.43 -6.82
C ILE A 58 -23.81 17.70 -7.84
N ILE A 59 -24.67 16.71 -8.08
CA ILE A 59 -25.81 16.83 -9.02
C ILE A 59 -26.92 17.69 -8.41
N ASP A 60 -26.90 17.88 -7.09
CA ASP A 60 -27.95 18.57 -6.33
C ASP A 60 -29.30 17.97 -6.67
N LYS A 61 -29.34 16.64 -6.52
CA LYS A 61 -30.48 15.79 -6.87
C LYS A 61 -31.77 16.21 -6.16
N GLU A 62 -31.63 16.81 -4.98
CA GLU A 62 -32.71 17.27 -4.13
C GLU A 62 -33.00 18.78 -4.26
N ASN A 63 -32.29 19.50 -5.14
CA ASN A 63 -32.43 20.96 -5.39
C ASN A 63 -32.31 21.80 -4.10
N ARG A 64 -31.42 21.38 -3.20
CA ARG A 64 -31.16 22.00 -1.89
C ARG A 64 -30.03 23.03 -1.94
N GLY A 65 -29.38 23.20 -3.10
CA GLY A 65 -28.26 24.11 -3.28
C GLY A 65 -26.91 23.52 -2.86
N THR A 66 -26.78 22.20 -2.75
CA THR A 66 -25.58 21.50 -2.25
C THR A 66 -24.43 21.43 -3.26
N ARG A 67 -24.60 21.98 -4.47
CA ARG A 67 -23.60 21.92 -5.55
C ARG A 67 -22.24 22.48 -5.14
N ARG A 68 -22.26 23.57 -4.36
CA ARG A 68 -21.03 24.23 -3.88
C ARG A 68 -20.28 23.32 -2.91
N ASP A 69 -20.99 22.67 -2.01
CA ASP A 69 -20.41 21.75 -1.03
C ASP A 69 -19.87 20.48 -1.69
N GLY A 70 -20.59 19.97 -2.70
CA GLY A 70 -20.11 18.86 -3.54
C GLY A 70 -18.82 19.19 -4.28
N LEU A 71 -18.72 20.40 -4.86
CA LEU A 71 -17.50 20.88 -5.52
C LEU A 71 -16.34 21.09 -4.55
N PHE A 72 -16.58 21.65 -3.36
CA PHE A 72 -15.54 21.78 -2.34
C PHE A 72 -15.04 20.42 -1.83
N ALA A 73 -15.94 19.45 -1.68
CA ALA A 73 -15.56 18.09 -1.32
C ALA A 73 -14.68 17.43 -2.40
N ILE A 74 -14.99 17.61 -3.69
CA ILE A 74 -14.11 17.16 -4.79
C ILE A 74 -12.73 17.82 -4.67
N ALA A 75 -12.68 19.14 -4.47
CA ALA A 75 -11.42 19.86 -4.32
C ALA A 75 -10.59 19.30 -3.16
N TRP A 76 -11.23 18.93 -2.05
CA TRP A 76 -10.57 18.25 -0.93
C TRP A 76 -10.06 16.86 -1.29
N TYR A 77 -10.88 16.01 -1.94
CA TYR A 77 -10.43 14.68 -2.35
C TYR A 77 -9.21 14.73 -3.28
N VAL A 78 -9.21 15.66 -4.24
CA VAL A 78 -8.07 15.90 -5.14
C VAL A 78 -6.86 16.42 -4.35
N GLY A 79 -7.07 17.38 -3.45
CA GLY A 79 -6.00 17.94 -2.61
C GLY A 79 -5.32 16.88 -1.73
N TYR A 80 -6.10 16.01 -1.09
CA TYR A 80 -5.55 14.92 -0.27
C TYR A 80 -4.83 13.87 -1.11
N ALA A 81 -5.34 13.53 -2.30
CA ALA A 81 -4.67 12.60 -3.20
C ALA A 81 -3.30 13.13 -3.67
N LEU A 82 -3.20 14.44 -3.96
CA LEU A 82 -1.94 15.09 -4.32
C LEU A 82 -0.95 15.10 -3.14
N LEU A 83 -1.41 15.47 -1.94
CA LEU A 83 -0.57 15.42 -0.73
C LEU A 83 -0.04 14.01 -0.46
N ALA A 84 -0.90 13.00 -0.60
CA ALA A 84 -0.53 11.60 -0.43
C ALA A 84 0.57 11.16 -1.44
N GLY A 85 0.48 11.62 -2.69
CA GLY A 85 1.50 11.39 -3.71
C GLY A 85 2.84 12.05 -3.39
N ILE A 86 2.84 13.26 -2.84
CA ILE A 86 4.06 13.96 -2.40
C ILE A 86 4.74 13.19 -1.27
N VAL A 87 3.96 12.77 -0.25
CA VAL A 87 4.48 12.03 0.90
C VAL A 87 5.14 10.72 0.47
N ILE A 88 4.48 9.91 -0.37
CA ILE A 88 5.05 8.64 -0.84
C ILE A 88 6.28 8.85 -1.71
N THR A 89 6.30 9.89 -2.55
CA THR A 89 7.49 10.23 -3.34
C THR A 89 8.66 10.59 -2.43
N GLY A 90 8.43 11.38 -1.38
CA GLY A 90 9.43 11.71 -0.37
C GLY A 90 9.94 10.49 0.41
N VAL A 91 9.03 9.60 0.83
CA VAL A 91 9.39 8.35 1.51
C VAL A 91 10.21 7.44 0.59
N LYS A 92 9.81 7.28 -0.67
CA LYS A 92 10.57 6.48 -1.64
C LYS A 92 11.98 7.04 -1.83
N ALA A 93 12.11 8.36 -1.99
CA ALA A 93 13.40 9.03 -2.14
C ALA A 93 14.30 8.81 -0.91
N ALA A 94 13.74 8.96 0.30
CA ALA A 94 14.44 8.71 1.55
C ALA A 94 14.88 7.25 1.68
N VAL A 95 14.02 6.28 1.36
CA VAL A 95 14.36 4.85 1.42
C VAL A 95 15.40 4.47 0.35
N SER A 96 15.30 5.00 -0.87
CA SER A 96 16.28 4.73 -1.93
C SER A 96 17.65 5.36 -1.67
N GLY A 97 17.71 6.41 -0.83
CA GLY A 97 18.95 7.04 -0.40
C GLY A 97 19.64 6.31 0.76
N ILE A 98 18.96 5.34 1.39
CA ILE A 98 19.55 4.50 2.43
C ILE A 98 20.18 3.28 1.75
N ASP A 99 21.49 3.35 1.54
CA ASP A 99 22.30 2.22 1.07
C ASP A 99 22.48 1.22 2.23
N LEU A 100 21.53 0.32 2.40
CA LEU A 100 21.65 -0.83 3.30
C LEU A 100 22.46 -1.93 2.59
N SER A 101 23.73 -1.64 2.32
CA SER A 101 24.73 -2.68 2.06
C SER A 101 24.89 -3.47 3.36
N ILE A 102 24.26 -4.64 3.44
CA ILE A 102 24.69 -5.75 4.29
C ILE A 102 25.61 -6.64 3.46
#